data_AF-A0A523RH79-F1
#
_entry.id   AF-A0A523RH79-F1
#
_cell.length_a   1.000
_cell.length_b   1.000
_cell.length_c   1.000
_cell.angle_alpha   90.00
_cell.angle_beta   90.00
_cell.angle_gamma   90.00
#
_symmetry.space_group_name_H-M   'P 1'
#
loop_
_entity.id
_entity.type
_entity.pdbx_description
1 polymer ?
#
loop_
_entity_poly.entity_id
_entity_poly.type
_entity_poly.pdbx_seq_one_letter_code
_entity_poly.pdbx_strand_id
1 'polypeptide(L)'
;MSDETHYTIQRKMVILLALITIFLFITRILFNIFEFPLLLDGSRDVDFKILLEGLKNGLVHFYDPVPVPPGVPDWPPYYLYFWYFLFYPMSLFPFEVGVYIWDVLRLITSSYIVLKGFKIIKNRTNLKWFYFTMGVGFFIDGWYNNCNFLIVFFLLLSYTSLEKDKMWVSGIFFAFSTIKINSILFIPVLLLAKKIKVKDLIYYVLPIILLCLPYIIFPDYLLQMLDNWTDTTPGIQGLTFLDPIIWKAVQPSHLMFLGFMAIIIFESLEKYKKRDQIRNALVLILIAFYIYISIVVIILPSIFSPI
;
A
#
# COMPACT_ATOMS: atom_id res chain seq x y z
N MET A 1 -28.23 -8.39 -10.74
CA MET A 1 -27.22 -9.03 -11.63
C MET A 1 -27.18 -10.50 -11.23
N SER A 2 -27.10 -11.45 -12.16
CA SER A 2 -26.99 -12.86 -11.78
C SER A 2 -25.63 -13.12 -11.11
N ASP A 3 -25.59 -14.01 -10.13
CA ASP A 3 -24.36 -14.41 -9.43
C ASP A 3 -23.28 -14.91 -10.40
N GLU A 4 -23.71 -15.51 -11.52
CA GLU A 4 -22.87 -16.00 -12.61
C GLU A 4 -22.04 -14.90 -13.30
N THR A 5 -22.62 -13.70 -13.46
CA THR A 5 -21.90 -12.56 -14.07
C THR A 5 -20.83 -12.03 -13.12
N HIS A 6 -21.11 -11.98 -11.81
CA HIS A 6 -20.13 -11.57 -10.80
C HIS A 6 -18.96 -12.55 -10.74
N TYR A 7 -19.27 -13.85 -10.72
CA TYR A 7 -18.28 -14.93 -10.72
C TYR A 7 -17.32 -14.83 -11.92
N THR A 8 -17.86 -14.55 -13.10
CA THR A 8 -17.05 -14.41 -14.33
C THR A 8 -16.06 -13.25 -14.26
N ILE A 9 -16.45 -12.09 -13.72
CA ILE A 9 -15.57 -10.91 -13.62
C ILE A 9 -14.45 -11.16 -12.59
N GLN A 10 -14.78 -11.74 -11.44
CA GLN A 10 -13.80 -12.08 -10.40
C GLN A 10 -12.73 -13.03 -10.91
N ARG A 11 -13.14 -14.11 -11.59
CA ARG A 11 -12.23 -15.09 -12.16
C ARG A 11 -11.27 -14.45 -13.16
N LYS A 12 -11.78 -13.58 -14.04
CA LYS A 12 -10.95 -12.82 -14.98
C LYS A 12 -9.92 -11.95 -14.27
N MET A 13 -10.31 -11.31 -13.16
CA MET A 13 -9.40 -10.48 -12.37
C MET A 13 -8.31 -11.33 -11.69
N VAL A 14 -8.65 -12.47 -11.09
CA VAL A 14 -7.66 -13.39 -10.50
C VAL A 14 -6.68 -13.90 -11.57
N ILE A 15 -7.17 -14.24 -12.77
CA ILE A 15 -6.31 -14.63 -13.89
C ILE A 15 -5.37 -13.48 -14.28
N LEU A 16 -5.87 -12.24 -14.35
CA LEU A 16 -5.03 -11.08 -14.63
C LEU A 16 -3.92 -10.91 -13.58
N LEU A 17 -4.24 -11.04 -12.30
CA LEU A 17 -3.24 -10.98 -11.22
C LEU A 17 -2.17 -12.06 -11.38
N ALA A 18 -2.57 -13.29 -11.70
CA ALA A 18 -1.64 -14.38 -11.95
C ALA A 18 -0.74 -14.11 -13.16
N LEU A 19 -1.29 -13.56 -14.25
CA LEU A 19 -0.50 -13.16 -15.42
C LEU A 19 0.50 -12.04 -15.09
N ILE A 20 0.11 -11.06 -14.27
CA ILE A 20 1.04 -10.02 -13.78
C ILE A 20 2.16 -10.65 -12.96
N THR A 21 1.87 -11.58 -12.04
CA THR A 21 2.89 -12.29 -11.26
C THR A 21 3.86 -13.06 -12.16
N ILE A 22 3.34 -13.80 -13.16
CA ILE A 22 4.18 -14.52 -14.14
C ILE A 22 5.05 -13.54 -14.92
N PHE A 23 4.49 -12.41 -15.36
CA PHE A 23 5.25 -11.35 -16.02
C PHE A 23 6.40 -10.85 -15.14
N LEU A 24 6.13 -10.54 -13.86
CA LEU A 24 7.16 -10.11 -12.91
C LEU A 24 8.24 -11.17 -12.67
N PHE A 25 7.89 -12.46 -12.72
CA PHE A 25 8.87 -13.54 -12.61
C PHE A 25 9.79 -13.57 -13.84
N ILE A 26 9.19 -13.49 -15.03
CA ILE A 26 9.92 -13.49 -16.29
C ILE A 26 10.84 -12.27 -16.37
N THR A 27 10.35 -11.07 -16.02
CA THR A 27 11.19 -9.87 -16.02
C THR A 27 12.37 -10.04 -15.07
N ARG A 28 12.19 -10.60 -13.87
CA ARG A 28 13.32 -10.86 -12.96
C ARG A 28 14.39 -11.78 -13.56
N ILE A 29 13.96 -12.84 -14.23
CA ILE A 29 14.89 -13.76 -14.93
C ILE A 29 15.63 -13.02 -16.04
N LEU A 30 14.93 -12.23 -16.85
CA LEU A 30 15.54 -11.47 -17.96
C LEU A 30 16.57 -10.47 -17.45
N PHE A 31 16.30 -9.76 -16.36
CA PHE A 31 17.22 -8.79 -15.76
C PHE A 31 18.50 -9.44 -15.21
N ASN A 32 18.46 -10.73 -14.88
CA ASN A 32 19.66 -11.47 -14.48
C ASN A 32 20.50 -11.93 -15.68
N ILE A 33 19.98 -11.81 -16.90
CA ILE A 33 20.63 -12.29 -18.14
C ILE A 33 21.07 -11.11 -19.02
N PHE A 34 20.34 -10.00 -19.01
CA PHE A 34 20.57 -8.84 -19.86
C PHE A 34 20.81 -7.57 -19.05
N GLU A 35 21.60 -6.65 -19.60
CA GLU A 35 21.78 -5.32 -19.04
C GLU A 35 20.57 -4.42 -19.38
N PHE A 36 19.98 -3.82 -18.36
CA PHE A 36 18.88 -2.87 -18.49
C PHE A 36 19.33 -1.46 -18.06
N PRO A 37 18.64 -0.39 -18.52
CA PRO A 37 18.88 0.96 -18.04
C PRO A 37 18.86 1.07 -16.52
N LEU A 38 19.78 1.85 -15.94
CA LEU A 38 20.01 1.95 -14.49
C LEU A 38 18.73 2.18 -13.68
N LEU A 39 17.84 3.06 -14.15
CA LEU A 39 16.58 3.37 -13.46
C LEU A 39 15.66 2.14 -13.36
N LEU A 40 15.62 1.30 -14.41
CA LEU A 40 14.78 0.10 -14.42
C LEU A 40 15.36 -0.98 -13.53
N ASP A 41 16.67 -1.17 -13.54
CA ASP A 41 17.33 -2.18 -12.70
C ASP A 41 17.35 -1.79 -11.22
N GLY A 42 17.64 -0.53 -10.91
CA GLY A 42 17.69 -0.01 -9.54
C GLY A 42 16.32 0.07 -8.86
N SER A 43 15.24 0.34 -9.61
CA SER A 43 13.89 0.50 -9.04
C SER A 43 13.19 -0.82 -8.70
N ARG A 44 13.62 -1.93 -9.31
CA ARG A 44 13.01 -3.25 -9.12
C ARG A 44 13.34 -3.78 -7.73
N ASP A 45 12.33 -4.30 -7.04
CA ASP A 45 12.44 -4.93 -5.71
C ASP A 45 13.07 -4.04 -4.62
N VAL A 46 13.13 -2.73 -4.86
CA VAL A 46 13.89 -1.80 -4.03
C VAL A 46 13.33 -1.69 -2.61
N ASP A 47 12.00 -1.71 -2.43
CA ASP A 47 11.40 -1.64 -1.11
C ASP A 47 11.73 -2.91 -0.32
N PHE A 48 11.73 -4.08 -0.97
CA PHE A 48 12.10 -5.35 -0.36
C PHE A 48 13.57 -5.36 0.06
N LYS A 49 14.46 -4.84 -0.79
CA LYS A 49 15.88 -4.73 -0.49
C LYS A 49 16.15 -3.80 0.69
N ILE A 50 15.58 -2.60 0.69
CA ILE A 50 15.69 -1.62 1.79
C ILE A 50 15.22 -2.25 3.09
N LEU A 51 14.08 -2.95 3.06
CA LEU A 51 13.55 -3.64 4.23
C LEU A 51 14.46 -4.75 4.73
N LEU A 52 15.03 -5.55 3.82
CA LEU A 52 15.94 -6.63 4.18
C LEU A 52 17.23 -6.09 4.80
N GLU A 53 17.81 -5.02 4.25
CA GLU A 53 18.97 -4.36 4.85
C GLU A 53 18.64 -3.74 6.20
N GLY A 54 17.48 -3.07 6.34
CA GLY A 54 17.04 -2.51 7.63
C GLY A 54 16.84 -3.57 8.70
N LEU A 55 16.34 -4.77 8.34
CA LEU A 55 16.26 -5.91 9.26
C LEU A 55 17.63 -6.37 9.76
N LYS A 56 18.68 -6.29 8.93
CA LYS A 56 20.04 -6.72 9.30
C LYS A 56 20.69 -5.80 10.33
N ASN A 57 20.27 -4.54 10.40
CA ASN A 57 20.70 -3.61 11.46
C ASN A 57 20.18 -4.05 12.86
N GLY A 58 19.15 -4.89 12.90
CA GLY A 58 18.49 -5.30 14.13
C GLY A 58 17.36 -4.37 14.53
N LEU A 59 16.55 -4.77 15.51
CA LEU A 59 15.30 -4.09 15.86
C LEU A 59 15.51 -2.61 16.25
N VAL A 60 16.50 -2.34 17.10
CA VAL A 60 16.78 -0.98 17.63
C VAL A 60 17.31 -0.04 16.56
N HIS A 61 18.00 -0.58 15.55
CA HIS A 61 18.64 0.16 14.47
C HIS A 61 17.88 0.00 13.14
N PHE A 62 16.61 -0.42 13.20
CA PHE A 62 15.79 -0.67 12.02
C PHE A 62 15.59 0.58 11.15
N TYR A 63 15.65 1.76 11.77
CA TYR A 63 15.48 3.06 11.11
C TYR A 63 16.81 3.70 10.67
N ASP A 64 17.95 3.08 10.98
CA ASP A 64 19.24 3.61 10.56
C ASP A 64 19.35 3.56 9.02
N PRO A 65 20.15 4.47 8.41
CA PRO A 65 20.35 4.49 6.97
C PRO A 65 20.84 3.15 6.43
N VAL A 66 20.33 2.77 5.25
CA VAL A 66 20.71 1.52 4.57
C VAL A 66 21.25 1.81 3.17
N PRO A 67 22.17 0.96 2.66
CA PRO A 67 22.67 1.14 1.30
C PRO A 67 21.54 0.99 0.26
N VAL A 68 21.27 2.05 -0.51
CA VAL A 68 20.32 2.00 -1.63
C VAL A 68 21.03 1.72 -2.97
N PRO A 69 20.36 1.05 -3.94
CA PRO A 69 20.91 0.89 -5.29
C PRO A 69 21.19 2.25 -5.97
N PRO A 70 22.21 2.35 -6.83
CA PRO A 70 22.45 3.56 -7.62
C PRO A 70 21.22 3.92 -8.48
N GLY A 71 20.88 5.21 -8.55
CA GLY A 71 19.71 5.69 -9.28
C GLY A 71 18.38 5.59 -8.52
N VAL A 72 18.40 5.13 -7.26
CA VAL A 72 17.26 5.20 -6.33
C VAL A 72 17.56 6.28 -5.30
N PRO A 73 16.62 7.19 -5.00
CA PRO A 73 16.81 8.13 -3.89
C PRO A 73 16.95 7.37 -2.56
N ASP A 74 17.71 7.93 -1.63
CA ASP A 74 17.92 7.33 -0.30
C ASP A 74 16.59 7.33 0.47
N TRP A 75 15.93 6.18 0.51
CA TRP A 75 14.61 6.03 1.13
C TRP A 75 14.78 5.34 2.48
N PRO A 76 14.65 6.08 3.59
CA PRO A 76 14.72 5.46 4.90
C PRO A 76 13.53 4.53 5.11
N PRO A 77 13.67 3.45 5.90
CA PRO A 77 12.54 2.65 6.35
C PRO A 77 11.52 3.54 7.08
N TYR A 78 10.27 3.56 6.60
CA TYR A 78 9.18 4.37 7.17
C TYR A 78 8.03 3.53 7.75
N TYR A 79 8.24 2.22 7.87
CA TYR A 79 7.25 1.28 8.42
C TYR A 79 7.26 1.29 9.95
N LEU A 80 6.11 1.02 10.59
CA LEU A 80 6.08 0.81 12.04
C LEU A 80 6.83 -0.47 12.44
N TYR A 81 7.44 -0.48 13.63
CA TYR A 81 8.41 -1.48 14.07
C TYR A 81 7.88 -2.90 14.04
N PHE A 82 6.58 -3.10 14.27
CA PHE A 82 6.02 -4.45 14.28
C PHE A 82 6.08 -5.10 12.89
N TRP A 83 6.30 -4.29 11.85
CA TRP A 83 6.70 -4.74 10.53
C TRP A 83 7.98 -5.58 10.56
N TYR A 84 8.94 -5.25 11.43
CA TYR A 84 10.15 -6.04 11.65
C TYR A 84 9.80 -7.52 11.84
N PHE A 85 8.86 -7.82 12.74
CA PHE A 85 8.45 -9.19 13.04
C PHE A 85 7.64 -9.85 11.94
N LEU A 86 6.79 -9.08 11.23
CA LEU A 86 6.01 -9.61 10.12
C LEU A 86 6.88 -9.96 8.91
N PHE A 87 7.93 -9.18 8.66
CA PHE A 87 8.83 -9.36 7.54
C PHE A 87 10.02 -10.28 7.87
N TYR A 88 10.34 -10.48 9.15
CA TYR A 88 11.46 -11.32 9.61
C TYR A 88 11.56 -12.70 8.94
N PRO A 89 10.46 -13.46 8.70
CA PRO A 89 10.58 -14.74 8.00
C PRO A 89 11.21 -14.64 6.61
N MET A 90 11.06 -13.49 5.92
CA MET A 90 11.66 -13.27 4.60
C MET A 90 13.18 -13.09 4.67
N SER A 91 13.73 -12.60 5.79
CA SER A 91 15.19 -12.46 5.95
C SER A 91 15.92 -13.77 6.21
N LEU A 92 15.17 -14.85 6.49
CA LEU A 92 15.72 -16.19 6.68
C LEU A 92 16.02 -16.90 5.36
N PHE A 93 15.58 -16.34 4.22
CA PHE A 93 15.80 -16.90 2.89
C PHE A 93 16.81 -16.07 2.10
N PRO A 94 17.47 -16.66 1.08
CA PRO A 94 18.18 -15.88 0.07
C PRO A 94 17.25 -14.84 -0.57
N PHE A 95 17.80 -13.67 -0.94
CA PHE A 95 17.02 -12.53 -1.41
C PHE A 95 16.04 -12.90 -2.53
N GLU A 96 16.52 -13.62 -3.54
CA GLU A 96 15.74 -14.03 -4.71
C GLU A 96 14.58 -14.93 -4.30
N VAL A 97 14.83 -15.88 -3.39
CA VAL A 97 13.81 -16.79 -2.87
C VAL A 97 12.75 -16.02 -2.07
N GLY A 98 13.20 -15.10 -1.20
CA GLY A 98 12.31 -14.24 -0.41
C GLY A 98 11.38 -13.40 -1.30
N VAL A 99 11.92 -12.80 -2.37
CA VAL A 99 11.17 -12.04 -3.37
C VAL A 99 10.07 -12.88 -4.02
N TYR A 100 10.38 -14.10 -4.47
CA TYR A 100 9.38 -14.97 -5.09
C TYR A 100 8.30 -15.44 -4.11
N ILE A 101 8.66 -15.75 -2.86
CA ILE A 101 7.69 -16.06 -1.80
C ILE A 101 6.76 -14.87 -1.57
N TRP A 102 7.31 -13.66 -1.57
CA TRP A 102 6.57 -12.42 -1.38
C TRP A 102 5.55 -12.18 -2.49
N ASP A 103 5.91 -12.43 -3.74
CA ASP A 103 4.99 -12.34 -4.87
C ASP A 103 3.87 -13.37 -4.82
N VAL A 104 4.17 -14.61 -4.42
CA VAL A 104 3.16 -15.67 -4.23
C VAL A 104 2.19 -15.26 -3.12
N LEU A 105 2.71 -14.73 -2.00
CA LEU A 105 1.89 -14.21 -0.92
C LEU A 105 0.99 -13.08 -1.44
N ARG A 106 1.54 -12.11 -2.19
CA ARG A 106 0.79 -11.02 -2.82
C ARG A 106 -0.34 -11.54 -3.69
N LEU A 107 -0.07 -12.53 -4.55
CA LEU A 107 -1.06 -13.14 -5.43
C LEU A 107 -2.19 -13.78 -4.63
N ILE A 108 -1.87 -14.58 -3.61
CA ILE A 108 -2.87 -15.27 -2.77
C ILE A 108 -3.76 -14.26 -2.05
N THR A 109 -3.16 -13.28 -1.36
CA THR A 109 -3.91 -12.28 -0.58
C THR A 109 -4.73 -11.37 -1.48
N SER A 110 -4.19 -10.94 -2.62
CA SER A 110 -4.91 -10.06 -3.55
C SER A 110 -6.04 -10.79 -4.26
N SER A 111 -5.86 -12.07 -4.57
CA SER A 111 -6.93 -12.94 -5.07
C SER A 111 -8.04 -13.08 -4.03
N TYR A 112 -7.69 -13.28 -2.76
CA TYR A 112 -8.67 -13.29 -1.67
C TYR A 112 -9.44 -11.96 -1.58
N ILE A 113 -8.75 -10.82 -1.69
CA ILE A 113 -9.38 -9.49 -1.71
C ILE A 113 -10.36 -9.35 -2.86
N VAL A 114 -9.98 -9.76 -4.08
CA VAL A 114 -10.85 -9.74 -5.27
C VAL A 114 -12.10 -10.60 -5.07
N LEU A 115 -11.92 -11.81 -4.54
CA LEU A 115 -12.98 -12.78 -4.28
C LEU A 115 -13.88 -12.41 -3.09
N LYS A 116 -13.44 -11.55 -2.18
CA LYS A 116 -14.30 -11.05 -1.08
C LYS A 116 -14.91 -9.69 -1.39
N GLY A 117 -14.21 -8.86 -2.16
CA GLY A 117 -14.62 -7.50 -2.51
C GLY A 117 -15.98 -7.45 -3.22
N PHE A 118 -16.33 -8.46 -4.02
CA PHE A 118 -17.65 -8.50 -4.67
C PHE A 118 -18.82 -8.60 -3.69
N LYS A 119 -18.62 -9.19 -2.51
CA LYS A 119 -19.67 -9.28 -1.48
C LYS A 119 -19.96 -7.91 -0.85
N ILE A 120 -18.98 -7.01 -0.93
CA ILE A 120 -19.06 -5.65 -0.39
C ILE A 120 -19.61 -4.70 -1.45
N ILE A 121 -19.22 -4.87 -2.72
CA ILE A 121 -19.50 -3.93 -3.80
C ILE A 121 -20.69 -4.41 -4.63
N LYS A 122 -21.84 -3.75 -4.48
CA LYS A 122 -23.07 -4.12 -5.19
C LYS A 122 -23.12 -3.50 -6.59
N ASN A 123 -22.54 -2.32 -6.77
CA ASN A 123 -22.59 -1.63 -8.06
C ASN A 123 -21.49 -2.14 -9.03
N ARG A 124 -21.89 -2.51 -10.26
CA ARG A 124 -20.99 -3.04 -11.28
C ARG A 124 -19.89 -2.06 -11.70
N THR A 125 -20.21 -0.77 -11.83
CA THR A 125 -19.24 0.25 -12.24
C THR A 125 -18.19 0.46 -11.15
N ASN A 126 -18.64 0.52 -9.89
CA ASN A 126 -17.75 0.56 -8.74
C ASN A 126 -16.86 -0.69 -8.69
N LEU A 127 -17.41 -1.89 -8.91
CA LEU A 127 -16.64 -3.13 -8.92
C LEU A 127 -15.53 -3.11 -9.99
N LYS A 128 -15.85 -2.66 -11.21
CA LYS A 128 -14.86 -2.49 -12.27
C LYS A 128 -13.77 -1.50 -11.87
N TRP A 129 -14.15 -0.40 -11.23
CA TRP A 129 -13.21 0.62 -10.78
C TRP A 129 -12.28 0.10 -9.67
N PHE A 130 -12.83 -0.65 -8.72
CA PHE A 130 -12.05 -1.36 -7.70
C PHE A 130 -11.05 -2.34 -8.33
N TYR A 131 -11.48 -3.14 -9.31
CA TYR A 131 -10.58 -4.07 -9.98
C TYR A 131 -9.52 -3.39 -10.82
N PHE A 132 -9.84 -2.24 -11.43
CA PHE A 132 -8.85 -1.43 -12.12
C PHE A 132 -7.77 -0.91 -11.16
N THR A 133 -8.17 -0.27 -10.05
CA THR A 133 -7.21 0.26 -9.07
C THR A 133 -6.42 -0.86 -8.38
N MET A 134 -7.05 -2.01 -8.11
CA MET A 134 -6.37 -3.22 -7.64
C MET A 134 -5.34 -3.73 -8.64
N GLY A 135 -5.66 -3.80 -9.94
CA GLY A 135 -4.73 -4.31 -10.96
C GLY A 135 -3.51 -3.41 -11.17
N VAL A 136 -3.73 -2.10 -11.30
CA VAL A 136 -2.63 -1.12 -11.43
C VAL A 136 -1.77 -1.11 -10.17
N GLY A 137 -2.41 -1.03 -9.00
CA GLY A 137 -1.68 -1.01 -7.74
C GLY A 137 -0.93 -2.32 -7.46
N PHE A 138 -1.49 -3.48 -7.82
CA PHE A 138 -0.81 -4.78 -7.70
C PHE A 138 0.44 -4.87 -8.56
N PHE A 139 0.38 -4.37 -9.81
CA PHE A 139 1.54 -4.33 -10.70
C PHE A 139 2.66 -3.47 -10.11
N ILE A 140 2.34 -2.25 -9.69
CA ILE A 140 3.32 -1.31 -9.14
C ILE A 140 3.89 -1.85 -7.83
N ASP A 141 3.03 -2.32 -6.93
CA ASP A 141 3.42 -2.93 -5.66
C ASP A 141 4.34 -4.14 -5.88
N GLY A 142 4.14 -4.91 -6.96
CA GLY A 142 5.03 -6.01 -7.35
C GLY A 142 6.31 -5.61 -8.04
N TRP A 143 6.34 -4.52 -8.79
CA TRP A 143 7.58 -3.99 -9.37
C TRP A 143 8.59 -3.57 -8.28
N TYR A 144 8.11 -2.81 -7.29
CA TYR A 144 8.94 -2.34 -6.18
C TYR A 144 9.07 -3.37 -5.03
N ASN A 145 8.26 -4.44 -5.07
CA ASN A 145 8.02 -5.37 -3.97
C ASN A 145 7.67 -4.72 -2.63
N ASN A 146 6.71 -3.81 -2.69
CA ASN A 146 6.13 -3.17 -1.51
C ASN A 146 5.12 -4.11 -0.81
N CYS A 147 4.51 -3.64 0.28
CA CYS A 147 3.60 -4.39 1.15
C CYS A 147 2.16 -3.87 1.15
N ASN A 148 1.76 -3.03 0.19
CA ASN A 148 0.43 -2.40 0.21
C ASN A 148 -0.68 -3.44 0.05
N PHE A 149 -0.40 -4.57 -0.58
CA PHE A 149 -1.34 -5.69 -0.64
C PHE A 149 -1.73 -6.22 0.75
N LEU A 150 -0.80 -6.26 1.71
CA LEU A 150 -1.08 -6.68 3.10
C LEU A 150 -1.91 -5.64 3.82
N ILE A 151 -1.62 -4.36 3.59
CA ILE A 151 -2.43 -3.26 4.14
C ILE A 151 -3.88 -3.41 3.70
N VAL A 152 -4.13 -3.56 2.39
CA VAL A 152 -5.49 -3.71 1.86
C VAL A 152 -6.14 -5.01 2.35
N PHE A 153 -5.37 -6.08 2.48
CA PHE A 153 -5.85 -7.34 3.05
C PHE A 153 -6.34 -7.15 4.50
N PHE A 154 -5.54 -6.54 5.37
CA PHE A 154 -5.91 -6.26 6.75
C PHE A 154 -7.08 -5.29 6.87
N LEU A 155 -7.14 -4.24 6.03
CA LEU A 155 -8.27 -3.32 5.99
C LEU A 155 -9.56 -4.02 5.55
N LEU A 156 -9.49 -4.95 4.60
CA LEU A 156 -10.63 -5.76 4.20
C LEU A 156 -11.12 -6.67 5.34
N LEU A 157 -10.20 -7.33 6.05
CA LEU A 157 -10.55 -8.14 7.22
C LEU A 157 -11.15 -7.28 8.33
N SER A 158 -10.59 -6.09 8.55
CA SER A 158 -11.14 -5.10 9.48
C SER A 158 -12.56 -4.71 9.09
N TYR A 159 -12.79 -4.33 7.82
CA TYR A 159 -14.10 -3.92 7.30
C TYR A 159 -15.15 -5.05 7.38
N THR A 160 -14.76 -6.27 7.03
CA THR A 160 -15.68 -7.42 7.07
C THR A 160 -15.99 -7.89 8.49
N SER A 161 -15.25 -7.42 9.49
CA SER A 161 -15.45 -7.71 10.92
C SER A 161 -16.21 -6.62 11.67
N LEU A 162 -16.83 -5.66 10.98
CA LEU A 162 -17.57 -4.53 11.57
C LEU A 162 -18.88 -4.90 12.31
N GLU A 163 -19.20 -6.19 12.40
CA GLU A 163 -20.35 -6.68 13.18
C GLU A 163 -20.15 -6.36 14.67
N LYS A 164 -21.24 -6.06 15.39
CA LYS A 164 -21.19 -5.56 16.79
C LYS A 164 -20.35 -6.42 17.73
N ASP A 165 -20.37 -7.75 17.55
CA ASP A 165 -19.65 -8.68 18.44
C ASP A 165 -18.20 -8.91 18.03
N LYS A 166 -17.75 -8.31 16.92
CA LYS A 166 -16.41 -8.50 16.33
C LYS A 166 -15.64 -7.18 16.19
N MET A 167 -16.10 -6.09 16.80
CA MET A 167 -15.43 -4.79 16.70
C MET A 167 -13.98 -4.81 17.20
N TRP A 168 -13.67 -5.57 18.25
CA TRP A 168 -12.28 -5.78 18.68
C TRP A 168 -11.41 -6.44 17.62
N VAL A 169 -11.94 -7.47 16.95
CA VAL A 169 -11.25 -8.15 15.84
C VAL A 169 -11.05 -7.19 14.66
N SER A 170 -12.06 -6.37 14.36
CA SER A 170 -11.96 -5.29 13.37
C SER A 170 -10.82 -4.32 13.71
N GLY A 171 -10.74 -3.92 14.98
CA GLY A 171 -9.69 -3.06 15.52
C GLY A 171 -8.29 -3.65 15.42
N ILE A 172 -8.13 -4.93 15.76
CA ILE A 172 -6.84 -5.64 15.68
C ILE A 172 -6.36 -5.72 14.22
N PHE A 173 -7.22 -6.10 13.27
CA PHE A 173 -6.86 -6.10 11.86
C PHE A 173 -6.54 -4.70 11.35
N PHE A 174 -7.28 -3.68 11.79
CA PHE A 174 -6.93 -2.30 11.46
C PHE A 174 -5.55 -1.91 12.00
N ALA A 175 -5.23 -2.25 13.25
CA ALA A 175 -3.92 -1.96 13.83
C ALA A 175 -2.79 -2.66 13.07
N PHE A 176 -2.99 -3.90 12.59
CA PHE A 176 -2.02 -4.53 11.69
C PHE A 176 -1.91 -3.83 10.33
N SER A 177 -2.95 -3.15 9.84
CA SER A 177 -2.84 -2.38 8.60
C SER A 177 -2.00 -1.12 8.74
N THR A 178 -1.82 -0.58 9.96
CA THR A 178 -1.07 0.67 10.17
C THR A 178 0.45 0.51 10.08
N ILE A 179 0.94 -0.61 9.55
CA ILE A 179 2.33 -0.81 9.09
C ILE A 179 2.84 0.41 8.34
N LYS A 180 1.99 1.02 7.50
CA LYS A 180 2.14 2.40 7.04
C LYS A 180 1.09 3.27 7.72
N ILE A 181 1.52 4.40 8.27
CA ILE A 181 0.65 5.31 9.02
C ILE A 181 -0.53 5.84 8.18
N ASN A 182 -0.36 5.93 6.85
CA ASN A 182 -1.41 6.37 5.92
C ASN A 182 -2.73 5.58 6.06
N SER A 183 -2.67 4.32 6.52
CA SER A 183 -3.87 3.50 6.75
C SER A 183 -4.78 4.08 7.84
N ILE A 184 -4.29 4.99 8.69
CA ILE A 184 -5.10 5.69 9.69
C ILE A 184 -6.32 6.42 9.07
N LEU A 185 -6.22 6.83 7.81
CA LEU A 185 -7.32 7.45 7.06
C LEU A 185 -8.57 6.55 6.97
N PHE A 186 -8.42 5.23 7.14
CA PHE A 186 -9.52 4.27 7.18
C PHE A 186 -10.58 4.65 8.21
N ILE A 187 -10.17 5.16 9.38
CA ILE A 187 -11.10 5.54 10.45
C ILE A 187 -11.98 6.72 10.05
N PRO A 188 -11.45 7.86 9.59
CA PRO A 188 -12.25 8.92 8.96
C PRO A 188 -13.20 8.41 7.88
N VAL A 189 -12.74 7.51 7.00
CA VAL A 189 -13.60 6.94 5.95
C VAL A 189 -14.75 6.13 6.51
N LEU A 190 -14.52 5.28 7.51
CA LEU A 190 -15.59 4.53 8.16
C LEU A 190 -16.60 5.45 8.86
N LEU A 191 -16.13 6.53 9.51
CA LEU A 191 -17.00 7.54 10.13
C LEU A 191 -17.85 8.28 9.08
N LEU A 192 -17.23 8.75 7.99
CA LEU A 192 -17.92 9.44 6.89
C LEU A 192 -18.94 8.54 6.19
N ALA A 193 -18.59 7.26 6.00
CA ALA A 193 -19.48 6.23 5.46
C ALA A 193 -20.51 5.72 6.48
N LYS A 194 -20.52 6.27 7.70
CA LYS A 194 -21.41 5.90 8.81
C LYS A 194 -21.37 4.41 9.16
N LYS A 195 -20.22 3.77 8.96
CA LYS A 195 -19.97 2.36 9.29
C LYS A 195 -19.64 2.15 10.76
N ILE A 196 -19.06 3.17 11.39
CA ILE A 196 -18.78 3.22 12.84
C ILE A 196 -19.23 4.57 13.41
N LYS A 197 -19.38 4.66 14.72
CA LYS A 197 -19.65 5.89 15.47
C LYS A 197 -18.42 6.33 16.25
N VAL A 198 -18.40 7.58 16.72
CA VAL A 198 -17.30 8.13 17.54
C VAL A 198 -17.03 7.28 18.78
N LYS A 199 -18.08 6.74 19.43
CA LYS A 199 -17.91 5.84 20.59
C LYS A 199 -17.24 4.52 20.26
N ASP A 200 -17.26 4.10 19.00
CA ASP A 200 -16.66 2.84 18.54
C ASP A 200 -15.14 3.03 18.27
N LEU A 201 -14.62 4.25 18.33
CA LEU A 201 -13.19 4.54 18.11
C LEU A 201 -12.27 3.82 19.11
N ILE A 202 -12.75 3.53 20.31
CA ILE A 202 -11.99 2.79 21.33
C ILE A 202 -11.49 1.45 20.79
N TYR A 203 -12.29 0.76 19.97
CA TYR A 203 -11.94 -0.53 19.39
C TYR A 203 -10.76 -0.45 18.43
N TYR A 204 -10.50 0.72 17.84
CA TYR A 204 -9.43 0.93 16.86
C TYR A 204 -8.21 1.60 17.46
N VAL A 205 -8.42 2.58 18.35
CA VAL A 205 -7.34 3.34 18.99
C VAL A 205 -6.57 2.47 19.98
N LEU A 206 -7.26 1.67 20.80
CA LEU A 206 -6.59 0.88 21.83
C LEU A 206 -5.62 -0.18 21.24
N PRO A 207 -6.00 -0.97 20.22
CA PRO A 207 -5.04 -1.88 19.57
C PRO A 207 -3.83 -1.18 18.96
N ILE A 208 -3.98 0.02 18.38
CA ILE A 208 -2.85 0.81 17.88
C ILE A 208 -1.93 1.24 19.02
N ILE A 209 -2.48 1.76 20.12
CA ILE A 209 -1.69 2.16 21.29
C ILE A 209 -0.89 0.98 21.82
N LEU A 210 -1.51 -0.21 21.90
CA LEU A 210 -0.85 -1.43 22.34
C LEU A 210 0.26 -1.86 21.37
N LEU A 211 0.02 -1.80 20.05
CA LEU A 211 1.08 -2.04 19.09
C LEU A 211 2.21 -1.04 19.26
N CYS A 212 1.93 0.24 19.45
CA CYS A 212 2.94 1.29 19.59
C CYS A 212 3.62 1.35 20.96
N LEU A 213 3.31 0.43 21.89
CA LEU A 213 3.89 0.42 23.24
C LEU A 213 5.44 0.44 23.25
N PRO A 214 6.16 -0.26 22.37
CA PRO A 214 7.62 -0.20 22.35
C PRO A 214 8.18 1.20 22.06
N TYR A 215 7.49 2.04 21.29
CA TYR A 215 7.91 3.43 21.09
C TYR A 215 7.78 4.30 22.34
N ILE A 216 6.86 3.93 23.24
CA ILE A 216 6.68 4.61 24.54
C ILE A 216 7.80 4.18 25.50
N ILE A 217 8.19 2.91 25.46
CA ILE A 217 9.24 2.35 26.32
C ILE A 217 10.64 2.76 25.84
N PHE A 218 10.84 2.88 24.52
CA PHE A 218 12.12 3.23 23.89
C PHE A 218 11.98 4.54 23.09
N PRO A 219 12.09 5.72 23.73
CA PRO A 219 11.82 7.01 23.10
C PRO A 219 12.79 7.35 21.97
N ASP A 220 14.05 6.94 22.06
CA ASP A 220 15.04 7.17 20.99
C ASP A 220 14.60 6.48 19.68
N TYR A 221 13.97 5.32 19.80
CA TYR A 221 13.43 4.57 18.66
C TYR A 221 12.22 5.26 18.03
N LEU A 222 11.40 5.95 18.84
CA LEU A 222 10.32 6.80 18.34
C LEU A 222 10.86 8.00 17.57
N LEU A 223 11.90 8.67 18.09
CA LEU A 223 12.50 9.83 17.45
C LEU A 223 13.10 9.47 16.08
N GLN A 224 13.86 8.37 15.99
CA GLN A 224 14.39 7.87 14.72
C GLN A 224 13.28 7.62 13.68
N MET A 225 12.18 7.00 14.08
CA MET A 225 11.05 6.76 13.19
C MET A 225 10.41 8.07 12.70
N LEU A 226 10.20 9.03 13.61
CA LEU A 226 9.62 10.34 13.26
C LEU A 226 10.53 11.13 12.32
N ASP A 227 11.85 11.11 12.56
CA ASP A 227 12.83 11.75 11.70
C ASP A 227 12.76 11.20 10.27
N ASN A 228 12.73 9.87 10.11
CA ASN A 228 12.58 9.20 8.81
C ASN A 228 11.25 9.53 8.09
N TRP A 229 10.18 9.74 8.84
CA TRP A 229 8.89 10.17 8.26
C TRP A 229 8.94 11.60 7.72
N THR A 230 9.69 12.47 8.39
CA THR A 230 9.86 13.88 7.99
C THR A 230 11.03 14.13 7.06
N ASP A 231 11.84 13.12 6.78
CA ASP A 231 13.02 13.23 5.92
C ASP A 231 12.67 13.85 4.55
N THR A 232 13.44 14.85 4.13
CA THR A 232 13.30 15.48 2.82
C THR A 232 14.26 14.82 1.85
N THR A 233 13.78 13.79 1.16
CA THR A 233 14.60 12.99 0.25
C THR A 233 15.20 13.86 -0.88
N PRO A 234 16.53 13.92 -1.03
CA PRO A 234 17.19 14.59 -2.14
C PRO A 234 16.72 14.00 -3.48
N GLY A 235 16.36 14.85 -4.46
CA GLY A 235 15.87 14.43 -5.79
C GLY A 235 14.34 14.45 -5.95
N ILE A 236 13.58 14.65 -4.88
CA ILE A 236 12.13 14.89 -4.94
C ILE A 236 11.89 16.39 -4.76
N GLN A 237 11.72 17.11 -5.87
CA GLN A 237 11.44 18.55 -5.87
C GLN A 237 10.09 18.81 -6.54
N GLY A 238 9.15 19.37 -5.80
CA GLY A 238 7.87 19.82 -6.35
C GLY A 238 7.73 21.34 -6.28
N LEU A 239 6.54 21.83 -6.63
CA LEU A 239 6.22 23.27 -6.60
C LEU A 239 6.08 23.83 -5.17
N THR A 240 5.93 22.95 -4.17
CA THR A 240 5.65 23.29 -2.79
C THR A 240 6.55 22.52 -1.83
N PHE A 241 6.81 23.09 -0.65
CA PHE A 241 7.56 22.41 0.42
C PHE A 241 6.86 21.16 0.97
N LEU A 242 5.59 20.95 0.63
CA LEU A 242 4.81 19.78 1.04
C LEU A 242 4.95 18.60 0.07
N ASP A 243 5.46 18.80 -1.14
CA ASP A 243 5.52 17.74 -2.15
C ASP A 243 6.30 16.49 -1.73
N PRO A 244 7.44 16.59 -1.02
CA PRO A 244 8.13 15.40 -0.49
C PRO A 244 7.26 14.58 0.47
N ILE A 245 6.40 15.26 1.25
CA ILE A 245 5.48 14.63 2.21
C ILE A 245 4.26 14.02 1.47
N ILE A 246 3.68 14.78 0.55
CA ILE A 246 2.48 14.39 -0.20
C ILE A 246 2.77 13.19 -1.12
N TRP A 247 3.93 13.17 -1.77
CA TRP A 247 4.36 12.02 -2.57
C TRP A 247 4.44 10.74 -1.73
N LYS A 248 5.09 10.80 -0.57
CA LYS A 248 5.17 9.67 0.38
C LYS A 248 3.77 9.20 0.83
N ALA A 249 2.82 10.12 0.97
CA ALA A 249 1.45 9.80 1.36
C ALA A 249 0.62 9.13 0.25
N VAL A 250 0.86 9.45 -1.03
CA VAL A 250 -0.02 9.09 -2.15
C VAL A 250 0.76 8.44 -3.30
N GLN A 251 1.67 7.52 -2.98
CA GLN A 251 2.42 6.76 -3.99
C GLN A 251 1.48 5.96 -4.92
N PRO A 252 1.88 5.68 -6.17
CA PRO A 252 1.08 4.88 -7.10
C PRO A 252 0.75 3.47 -6.57
N SER A 253 1.65 2.89 -5.76
CA SER A 253 1.42 1.62 -5.06
C SER A 253 0.26 1.69 -4.04
N HIS A 254 -0.10 2.89 -3.57
CA HIS A 254 -1.27 3.14 -2.71
C HIS A 254 -2.60 3.10 -3.46
N LEU A 255 -2.63 2.96 -4.79
CA LEU A 255 -3.89 2.87 -5.57
C LEU A 255 -4.83 1.76 -5.09
N MET A 256 -4.29 0.61 -4.65
CA MET A 256 -5.12 -0.47 -4.09
C MET A 256 -5.85 -0.01 -2.81
N PHE A 257 -5.11 0.68 -1.94
CA PHE A 257 -5.62 1.23 -0.68
C PHE A 257 -6.65 2.35 -0.93
N LEU A 258 -6.31 3.34 -1.76
CA LEU A 258 -7.19 4.45 -2.11
C LEU A 258 -8.45 3.94 -2.83
N GLY A 259 -8.29 2.95 -3.71
CA GLY A 259 -9.39 2.27 -4.38
C GLY A 259 -10.36 1.63 -3.40
N PHE A 260 -9.85 0.86 -2.42
CA PHE A 260 -10.67 0.25 -1.39
C PHE A 260 -11.43 1.29 -0.54
N MET A 261 -10.74 2.36 -0.14
CA MET A 261 -11.30 3.47 0.64
C MET A 261 -12.43 4.20 -0.10
N ALA A 262 -12.19 4.57 -1.35
CA ALA A 262 -13.17 5.26 -2.18
C ALA A 262 -14.41 4.38 -2.43
N ILE A 263 -14.24 3.07 -2.57
CA ILE A 263 -15.36 2.13 -2.68
C ILE A 263 -16.26 2.14 -1.45
N ILE A 264 -15.70 2.16 -0.24
CA ILE A 264 -16.50 2.23 0.99
C ILE A 264 -17.37 3.48 0.99
N ILE A 265 -16.81 4.61 0.58
CA ILE A 265 -17.56 5.87 0.43
C ILE A 265 -18.64 5.72 -0.64
N PHE A 266 -18.31 5.24 -1.84
CA PHE A 266 -19.27 5.15 -2.94
C PHE A 266 -20.44 4.21 -2.64
N GLU A 267 -20.18 3.08 -1.97
CA GLU A 267 -21.24 2.16 -1.56
C GLU A 267 -22.08 2.69 -0.39
N SER A 268 -21.60 3.69 0.36
CA SER A 268 -22.39 4.37 1.41
C SER A 268 -23.32 5.46 0.89
N LEU A 269 -23.16 5.90 -0.37
CA LEU A 269 -23.99 6.94 -0.97
C LEU A 269 -25.28 6.36 -1.56
N GLU A 270 -26.43 6.76 -1.01
CA GLU A 270 -27.76 6.31 -1.47
C GLU A 270 -28.15 6.81 -2.86
N LYS A 271 -27.78 8.06 -3.20
CA LYS A 271 -28.20 8.70 -4.46
C LYS A 271 -27.24 8.36 -5.61
N TYR A 272 -27.74 7.60 -6.60
CA TYR A 272 -26.98 7.17 -7.79
C TYR A 272 -26.25 8.31 -8.51
N LYS A 273 -26.96 9.41 -8.82
CA LYS A 273 -26.39 10.57 -9.54
C LYS A 273 -25.23 11.23 -8.78
N LYS A 274 -25.39 11.41 -7.45
CA LYS A 274 -24.35 12.01 -6.60
C LYS A 274 -23.13 11.10 -6.49
N ARG A 275 -23.34 9.79 -6.38
CA ARG A 275 -22.27 8.78 -6.36
C ARG A 275 -21.43 8.82 -7.63
N ASP A 276 -22.08 8.86 -8.79
CA ASP A 276 -21.38 8.89 -10.08
C ASP A 276 -20.59 10.19 -10.27
N GLN A 277 -21.14 11.34 -9.86
CA GLN A 277 -20.42 12.63 -9.87
C GLN A 277 -19.18 12.61 -8.98
N ILE A 278 -19.30 12.14 -7.73
CA ILE A 278 -18.18 12.07 -6.79
C ILE A 278 -17.12 11.09 -7.29
N ARG A 279 -17.54 9.93 -7.83
CA ARG A 279 -16.60 8.96 -8.43
C ARG A 279 -15.81 9.59 -9.56
N ASN A 280 -16.47 10.23 -10.52
CA ASN A 280 -15.81 10.85 -11.67
C ASN A 280 -14.86 11.97 -11.23
N ALA A 281 -15.26 12.79 -10.25
CA ALA A 281 -14.40 13.82 -9.68
C ALA A 281 -13.15 13.22 -9.01
N LEU A 282 -13.31 12.17 -8.21
CA LEU A 282 -12.20 11.49 -7.55
C LEU A 282 -11.24 10.85 -8.56
N VAL A 283 -11.75 10.26 -9.63
CA VAL A 283 -10.92 9.73 -10.73
C VAL A 283 -10.12 10.82 -11.40
N LEU A 284 -10.74 11.95 -11.74
CA LEU A 284 -10.05 13.09 -12.34
C LEU A 284 -8.95 13.64 -11.42
N ILE A 285 -9.25 13.77 -10.11
CA ILE A 285 -8.26 14.22 -9.11
C ILE A 285 -7.09 13.24 -9.04
N LEU A 286 -7.34 11.93 -8.96
CA LEU A 286 -6.28 10.93 -8.93
C LEU A 286 -5.42 10.97 -10.20
N ILE A 287 -6.04 11.08 -11.39
CA ILE A 287 -5.31 11.18 -12.65
C ILE A 287 -4.43 12.43 -12.66
N ALA A 288 -5.01 13.60 -12.36
CA ALA A 288 -4.26 14.86 -12.35
C ALA A 288 -3.11 14.81 -11.33
N PHE A 289 -3.37 14.24 -10.16
CA PHE A 289 -2.38 14.05 -9.11
C PHE A 289 -1.23 13.14 -9.56
N TYR A 290 -1.52 11.97 -10.14
CA TYR A 290 -0.47 11.05 -10.60
C TYR A 290 0.32 11.60 -11.79
N ILE A 291 -0.31 12.38 -12.67
CA ILE A 291 0.39 13.11 -13.74
C ILE A 291 1.34 14.15 -13.12
N TYR A 292 0.85 14.96 -12.18
CA TYR A 292 1.66 15.96 -11.49
C TYR A 292 2.86 15.32 -10.79
N ILE A 293 2.62 14.29 -9.99
CA ILE A 293 3.67 13.57 -9.28
C ILE A 293 4.70 12.96 -10.25
N SER A 294 4.24 12.23 -11.28
CA SER A 294 5.16 11.53 -12.17
C SER A 294 6.00 12.51 -13.00
N ILE A 295 5.37 13.54 -13.54
CA ILE A 295 6.04 14.49 -14.44
C ILE A 295 6.79 15.56 -13.64
N VAL A 296 6.10 16.25 -12.73
CA VAL A 296 6.61 17.46 -12.07
C VAL A 296 7.50 17.13 -10.89
N VAL A 297 7.17 16.09 -10.12
CA VAL A 297 7.89 15.79 -8.87
C VAL A 297 9.04 14.78 -9.08
N ILE A 298 8.96 13.95 -10.13
CA ILE A 298 9.95 12.89 -10.37
C ILE A 298 10.72 13.12 -11.66
N ILE A 299 10.06 13.10 -12.83
CA ILE A 299 10.74 13.13 -14.13
C ILE A 299 11.49 14.44 -14.36
N LEU A 300 10.83 15.60 -14.18
CA LEU A 300 11.46 16.90 -14.41
C LEU A 300 12.68 17.12 -13.48
N PRO A 301 12.59 16.92 -12.15
CA PRO A 301 13.76 17.03 -11.27
C PRO A 301 14.89 16.09 -11.66
N SER A 302 14.59 14.85 -12.06
CA SER A 302 15.62 13.89 -12.49
C SER A 302 16.36 14.32 -13.77
N ILE A 303 15.73 15.15 -14.62
CA ILE A 303 16.33 15.68 -15.85
C ILE A 303 17.13 16.96 -15.57
N PHE A 304 16.60 17.86 -14.75
CA PHE A 304 17.16 19.20 -14.53
C PHE A 304 18.08 19.33 -13.31
N SER A 305 18.12 18.31 -12.46
CA SER A 305 19.03 18.21 -11.32
C SER A 305 19.48 16.76 -11.17
N PRO A 306 20.27 16.24 -12.13
CA PRO A 306 20.80 14.88 -12.04
C PRO A 306 21.67 14.76 -10.78
N ILE A 307 21.36 13.74 -9.97
CA ILE A 307 22.11 13.33 -8.77
C ILE A 307 23.49 12.83 -9.18
#